data_AF-A0A8S1W991-F1
#
_entry.id   AF-A0A8S1W991-F1
#
_cell.length_a   1.000
_cell.length_b   1.000
_cell.length_c   1.000
_cell.angle_alpha   90.00
_cell.angle_beta   90.00
_cell.angle_gamma   90.00
#
_symmetry.space_group_name_H-M   'P 1'
#
loop_
_entity.id
_entity.type
_entity.pdbx_description
1 polymer ?
#
loop_
_entity_poly.entity_id
_entity_poly.type
_entity_poly.pdbx_seq_one_letter_code
_entity_poly.pdbx_strand_id
1 'polypeptide(L)'
;MISREDFIIAQEIKDEYLCGICYQLAINAVECQKCETLFCNECSQDWKKKNDICPNKCEQPFDLKQAHRMIRSEILKIKCYCKYTKFGCQEQLILDQLLQHIQKCQFIPVKCCEQCEWEGQAKELEDHQEKCNFILHITCKQCKQKVLKEQKETHNCFETLINLVINLQTEISEVKKSSQIKINDLELKLEQQSQLQTSIIKQSQILFEQQQQQINNISNIKSDKPPESIILNSLHKSTQQQQQQQQQQQQQQQQQFQKPPVLQKQIPIFKTCGKLGDISKDKMCKQKHLLRFWLTPGIEASRQTCSNCLKNQICRYVCETCSDYYCLICAPPENMCRGKSLPSYCPTGHRMEFRKGTNYVCDVCGQSGSDMPNSKTQCCQNCDFDICQNCQEQMIKNKECVIF
;
A
#
# COMPACT_ATOMS: atom_id res chain seq x y z
N MET A 1 2.74 17.28 -9.18
CA MET A 1 3.97 18.00 -8.83
C MET A 1 3.77 19.46 -9.19
N ILE A 2 4.36 20.40 -8.45
CA ILE A 2 4.32 21.82 -8.82
C ILE A 2 5.26 22.01 -10.00
N SER A 3 4.77 22.64 -11.07
CA SER A 3 5.57 23.06 -12.22
C SER A 3 5.83 24.56 -12.16
N ARG A 4 6.88 25.04 -12.84
CA ARG A 4 7.26 26.45 -12.82
C ARG A 4 6.18 27.38 -13.36
N GLU A 5 5.40 26.89 -14.32
CA GLU A 5 4.33 27.64 -14.96
C GLU A 5 3.09 27.82 -14.06
N ASP A 6 3.06 27.16 -12.89
CA ASP A 6 1.90 27.17 -12.00
C ASP A 6 1.80 28.40 -11.10
N PHE A 7 2.88 29.18 -10.97
CA PHE A 7 2.94 30.32 -10.04
C PHE A 7 3.82 31.47 -10.52
N ILE A 8 3.61 32.63 -9.89
CA ILE A 8 4.42 33.83 -10.03
C ILE A 8 4.97 34.16 -8.66
N ILE A 9 6.29 34.34 -8.55
CA ILE A 9 6.92 34.65 -7.26
C ILE A 9 6.52 36.06 -6.82
N ALA A 10 6.08 36.21 -5.56
CA ALA A 10 5.57 37.45 -5.00
C ALA A 10 6.57 38.19 -4.10
N GLN A 11 7.77 37.64 -3.92
CA GLN A 11 8.79 38.15 -2.99
C GLN A 11 10.19 37.95 -3.57
N GLU A 12 11.18 38.64 -3.01
CA GLU A 12 12.58 38.35 -3.30
C GLU A 12 12.97 36.98 -2.76
N ILE A 13 13.80 36.27 -3.54
CA ILE A 13 14.31 34.94 -3.22
C ILE A 13 15.79 35.07 -2.95
N LYS A 14 16.24 34.50 -1.83
CA LYS A 14 17.66 34.42 -1.51
C LYS A 14 18.38 33.51 -2.51
N ASP A 15 19.60 33.87 -2.87
CA ASP A 15 20.42 33.12 -3.83
C ASP A 15 20.62 31.65 -3.46
N GLU A 16 20.63 31.35 -2.15
CA GLU A 16 20.69 29.99 -1.61
C GLU A 16 19.48 29.11 -1.96
N TYR A 17 18.40 29.63 -2.54
CA TYR A 17 17.25 28.84 -3.01
C TYR A 17 17.16 28.78 -4.54
N LEU A 18 18.12 29.39 -5.24
CA LEU A 18 18.15 29.41 -6.69
C LEU A 18 18.84 28.15 -7.24
N CYS A 19 18.34 27.70 -8.38
CA CYS A 19 18.90 26.59 -9.13
C CYS A 19 20.17 27.04 -9.86
N GLY A 20 21.28 26.32 -9.69
CA GLY A 20 22.56 26.62 -10.35
C GLY A 20 22.60 26.41 -11.87
N ILE A 21 21.49 25.99 -12.49
CA ILE A 21 21.37 25.85 -13.96
C ILE A 21 20.49 26.95 -14.55
N CYS A 22 19.31 27.16 -13.99
CA CYS A 22 18.32 28.10 -14.54
C CYS A 22 18.25 29.43 -13.78
N TYR A 23 19.02 29.58 -12.69
CA TYR A 23 19.08 30.79 -11.85
C TYR A 23 17.72 31.30 -11.35
N GLN A 24 16.77 30.39 -11.20
CA GLN A 24 15.42 30.64 -10.70
C GLN A 24 15.16 29.73 -9.49
N LEU A 25 14.07 29.97 -8.76
CA LEU A 25 13.69 29.15 -7.61
C LEU A 25 13.78 27.65 -7.91
N ALA A 26 14.49 26.90 -7.07
CA ALA A 26 14.68 25.47 -7.22
C ALA A 26 13.38 24.70 -6.94
N ILE A 27 12.70 24.23 -8.00
CA ILE A 27 11.46 23.46 -7.90
C ILE A 27 11.80 21.97 -7.74
N ASN A 28 11.16 21.33 -6.76
CA ASN A 28 11.47 19.96 -6.35
C ASN A 28 12.99 19.82 -6.14
N ALA A 29 13.56 20.72 -5.33
CA ALA A 29 15.00 20.92 -5.25
C ALA A 29 15.80 19.65 -4.93
N VAL A 30 16.86 19.45 -5.70
CA VAL A 30 17.89 18.43 -5.49
C VAL A 30 19.23 19.12 -5.32
N GLU A 31 20.16 18.50 -4.61
CA GLU A 31 21.49 19.05 -4.39
C GLU A 31 22.56 18.09 -4.92
N CYS A 32 23.67 18.63 -5.44
CA CYS A 32 24.80 17.79 -5.78
C CYS A 32 25.38 17.15 -4.52
N GLN A 33 25.72 15.86 -4.58
CA GLN A 33 26.26 15.15 -3.42
C GLN A 33 27.59 15.72 -2.92
N LYS A 34 28.39 16.35 -3.80
CA LYS A 34 29.73 16.86 -3.47
C LYS A 34 29.76 18.35 -3.16
N CYS A 35 29.24 19.20 -4.05
CA CYS A 35 29.29 20.66 -3.89
C CYS A 35 28.04 21.26 -3.25
N GLU A 36 27.04 20.44 -2.94
CA GLU A 36 25.78 20.84 -2.26
C GLU A 36 25.00 21.97 -2.98
N THR A 37 25.35 22.26 -4.23
CA THR A 37 24.65 23.24 -5.05
C THR A 37 23.26 22.71 -5.37
N LEU A 38 22.26 23.60 -5.25
CA LEU A 38 20.86 23.30 -5.52
C LEU A 38 20.54 23.38 -7.02
N PHE A 39 19.71 22.46 -7.46
CA PHE A 39 19.17 22.39 -8.81
C PHE A 39 17.68 22.06 -8.76
N CYS A 40 16.93 22.45 -9.78
CA CYS A 40 15.60 21.89 -9.99
C CYS A 40 15.74 20.44 -10.44
N ASN A 41 14.84 19.57 -9.99
CA ASN A 41 14.87 18.16 -10.40
C ASN A 41 14.85 17.99 -11.94
N GLU A 42 14.02 18.78 -12.63
CA GLU A 42 13.95 18.75 -14.11
C GLU A 42 15.26 19.25 -14.74
N CYS A 43 15.77 20.40 -14.29
CA CYS A 43 17.02 20.97 -14.81
C CYS A 43 18.20 20.01 -14.62
N SER A 44 18.32 19.38 -13.46
CA SER A 44 19.41 18.44 -13.17
C SER A 44 19.30 17.17 -13.99
N GLN A 45 18.09 16.65 -14.21
CA GLN A 45 17.86 15.48 -15.05
C GLN A 45 18.19 15.77 -16.52
N ASP A 46 17.76 16.91 -17.04
CA ASP A 46 18.04 17.31 -18.42
C ASP A 46 19.51 17.61 -18.65
N TRP A 47 20.19 18.16 -17.65
CA TRP A 47 21.64 18.34 -17.69
C TRP A 47 22.36 16.99 -17.69
N LYS A 48 22.00 16.09 -16.78
CA LYS A 48 22.62 14.75 -16.65
C LYS A 48 22.49 13.92 -17.93
N LYS A 49 21.37 14.05 -18.67
CA LYS A 49 21.19 13.40 -19.99
C LYS A 49 22.21 13.89 -21.03
N LYS A 50 22.63 15.16 -20.96
CA LYS A 50 23.55 15.78 -21.93
C LYS A 50 25.01 15.62 -21.50
N ASN A 51 25.29 15.84 -20.22
CA ASN A 51 26.62 15.79 -19.63
C ASN A 51 26.50 15.24 -18.19
N ASP A 52 27.19 14.15 -17.87
CA ASP A 52 27.24 13.59 -16.51
C ASP A 52 28.28 14.32 -15.62
N ILE A 53 28.47 15.62 -15.88
CA ILE A 53 29.40 16.51 -15.21
C ILE A 53 28.59 17.54 -14.44
N CYS A 54 28.91 17.76 -13.15
CA CYS A 54 28.24 18.81 -12.39
C CYS A 54 28.35 20.18 -13.10
N PRO A 55 27.27 20.98 -13.20
CA PRO A 55 27.32 22.33 -13.77
C PRO A 55 28.40 23.23 -13.12
N ASN A 56 28.65 23.04 -11.81
CA ASN A 56 29.70 23.74 -11.06
C ASN A 56 31.08 23.08 -11.16
N LYS A 57 31.26 22.09 -12.05
CA LYS A 57 32.51 21.39 -12.35
C LYS A 57 33.22 20.79 -11.13
N CYS A 58 32.47 20.46 -10.07
CA CYS A 58 33.06 20.06 -8.80
C CYS A 58 33.69 18.66 -8.81
N GLU A 59 33.24 17.71 -9.67
CA GLU A 59 33.89 16.43 -10.01
C GLU A 59 32.95 15.52 -10.86
N GLN A 60 33.50 14.45 -11.46
CA GLN A 60 32.72 13.33 -12.04
C GLN A 60 32.37 12.29 -10.96
N PRO A 61 31.27 11.53 -11.08
CA PRO A 61 30.05 11.75 -11.89
C PRO A 61 29.05 12.71 -11.22
N PHE A 62 28.06 13.21 -11.96
CA PHE A 62 27.04 14.13 -11.46
C PHE A 62 25.98 13.38 -10.62
N ASP A 63 26.34 13.13 -9.37
CA ASP A 63 25.47 12.51 -8.39
C ASP A 63 24.63 13.54 -7.63
N LEU A 64 23.33 13.25 -7.55
CA LEU A 64 22.30 14.09 -6.96
C LEU A 64 21.73 13.38 -5.75
N LYS A 65 21.58 14.12 -4.65
CA LYS A 65 20.81 13.73 -3.47
C LYS A 65 19.61 14.66 -3.31
N GLN A 66 18.62 14.23 -2.54
CA GLN A 66 17.50 15.11 -2.20
C GLN A 66 18.02 16.30 -1.38
N ALA A 67 17.55 17.51 -1.70
CA ALA A 67 17.94 18.70 -0.97
C ALA A 67 17.63 18.59 0.53
N HIS A 68 18.48 19.19 1.37
CA HIS A 68 18.31 19.18 2.82
C HIS A 68 16.89 19.63 3.24
N ARG A 69 16.32 18.97 4.26
CA ARG A 69 14.92 19.17 4.67
C ARG A 69 14.60 20.63 4.99
N MET A 70 15.54 21.36 5.61
CA MET A 70 15.36 22.77 5.93
C MET A 70 15.15 23.60 4.66
N ILE A 71 15.99 23.41 3.65
CA ILE A 71 15.92 24.13 2.36
C ILE A 71 14.57 23.88 1.68
N ARG A 72 14.15 22.61 1.61
CA ARG A 72 12.83 22.28 1.05
C ARG A 72 11.68 22.90 1.82
N SER A 73 11.78 22.93 3.14
CA SER A 73 10.75 23.52 4.01
C SER A 73 10.66 25.05 3.83
N GLU A 74 11.79 25.72 3.66
CA GLU A 74 11.83 27.17 3.39
C GLU A 74 11.34 27.52 1.99
N ILE A 75 11.72 26.74 0.97
CA ILE A 75 11.21 26.91 -0.40
C ILE A 75 9.67 26.82 -0.43
N LEU A 76 9.08 25.90 0.33
CA LEU A 76 7.63 25.72 0.40
C LEU A 76 6.89 26.91 1.09
N LYS A 77 7.59 27.72 1.87
CA LYS A 77 7.04 28.92 2.54
C LYS A 77 7.10 30.17 1.67
N ILE A 78 7.74 30.11 0.50
CA ILE A 78 7.87 31.27 -0.38
C ILE A 78 6.48 31.72 -0.86
N LYS A 79 6.24 33.02 -0.74
CA LYS A 79 5.01 33.66 -1.19
C LYS A 79 4.97 33.72 -2.71
N CYS A 80 3.84 33.33 -3.28
CA CYS A 80 3.59 33.30 -4.71
C CYS A 80 2.13 33.60 -5.02
N TYR A 81 1.88 34.00 -6.27
CA TYR A 81 0.56 34.14 -6.86
C TYR A 81 0.28 32.95 -7.77
N CYS A 82 -1.00 32.60 -7.91
CA CYS A 82 -1.42 31.60 -8.88
C CYS A 82 -1.15 32.06 -10.32
N LYS A 83 -0.82 31.14 -11.24
CA LYS A 83 -0.72 31.43 -12.69
C LYS A 83 -1.97 32.08 -13.30
N TYR A 84 -3.13 31.92 -12.66
CA TYR A 84 -4.39 32.51 -13.09
C TYR A 84 -4.59 33.95 -12.59
N THR A 85 -3.55 34.60 -12.06
CA THR A 85 -3.53 36.05 -11.81
C THR A 85 -3.98 36.85 -13.04
N LYS A 86 -3.54 36.44 -14.24
CA LYS A 86 -3.98 37.06 -15.51
C LYS A 86 -5.48 36.97 -15.78
N PHE A 87 -6.17 36.01 -15.16
CA PHE A 87 -7.63 35.82 -15.28
C PHE A 87 -8.41 36.42 -14.11
N GLY A 88 -7.72 37.03 -13.13
CA GLY A 88 -8.34 37.69 -11.98
C GLY A 88 -8.05 37.05 -10.62
N CYS A 89 -7.24 35.99 -10.54
CA CYS A 89 -6.85 35.41 -9.25
C CYS A 89 -5.82 36.31 -8.53
N GLN A 90 -6.25 37.07 -7.52
CA GLN A 90 -5.37 37.96 -6.73
C GLN A 90 -4.89 37.33 -5.42
N GLU A 91 -5.08 36.02 -5.25
CA GLU A 91 -4.76 35.34 -4.01
C GLU A 91 -3.25 35.14 -3.86
N GLN A 92 -2.68 35.69 -2.78
CA GLN A 92 -1.28 35.50 -2.42
C GLN A 92 -1.16 34.31 -1.47
N LEU A 93 -0.42 33.29 -1.88
CA LEU A 93 -0.34 31.98 -1.23
C LEU A 93 1.11 31.64 -0.90
N ILE A 94 1.32 30.63 -0.07
CA ILE A 94 2.64 29.96 0.01
C ILE A 94 2.70 28.80 -0.99
N LEU A 95 3.90 28.48 -1.46
CA LEU A 95 4.12 27.45 -2.48
C LEU A 95 3.53 26.07 -2.07
N ASP A 96 3.54 25.73 -0.78
CA ASP A 96 2.93 24.50 -0.24
C ASP A 96 1.42 24.37 -0.55
N GLN A 97 0.69 25.49 -0.52
CA GLN A 97 -0.76 25.53 -0.70
C GLN A 97 -1.18 25.68 -2.17
N LEU A 98 -0.22 25.97 -3.06
CA LEU A 98 -0.49 26.28 -4.46
C LEU A 98 -1.26 25.17 -5.19
N LEU A 99 -0.88 23.89 -5.02
CA LEU A 99 -1.56 22.78 -5.70
C LEU A 99 -3.02 22.64 -5.25
N GLN A 100 -3.28 22.81 -3.95
CA GLN A 100 -4.63 22.73 -3.40
C GLN A 100 -5.49 23.89 -3.89
N HIS A 101 -4.90 25.08 -3.98
CA HIS A 101 -5.56 26.25 -4.54
C HIS A 101 -5.89 26.05 -6.03
N ILE A 102 -4.93 25.62 -6.86
CA ILE A 102 -5.15 25.47 -8.32
C ILE A 102 -6.33 24.52 -8.61
N GLN A 103 -6.49 23.45 -7.84
CA GLN A 103 -7.61 22.51 -7.98
C GLN A 103 -8.98 23.12 -7.66
N LYS A 104 -9.01 24.18 -6.85
CA LYS A 104 -10.23 24.88 -6.40
C LYS A 104 -10.32 26.31 -6.93
N CYS A 105 -9.38 26.72 -7.78
CA CYS A 105 -9.26 28.09 -8.23
C CYS A 105 -10.46 28.44 -9.10
N GLN A 106 -11.20 29.48 -8.72
CA GLN A 106 -12.40 29.92 -9.44
C GLN A 106 -12.11 30.47 -10.84
N PHE A 107 -10.86 30.84 -11.11
CA PHE A 107 -10.39 31.46 -12.35
C PHE A 107 -9.71 30.48 -13.30
N ILE A 108 -9.67 29.18 -12.96
CA ILE A 108 -9.14 28.16 -13.87
C ILE A 108 -10.03 28.08 -15.12
N PRO A 109 -9.46 28.07 -16.33
CA PRO A 109 -10.22 27.85 -17.55
C PRO A 109 -10.73 26.40 -17.60
N VAL A 110 -12.02 26.24 -17.83
CA VAL A 110 -12.72 24.96 -17.90
C VAL A 110 -13.61 24.90 -19.15
N LYS A 111 -13.78 23.70 -19.69
CA LYS A 111 -14.74 23.42 -20.75
C LYS A 111 -16.00 22.78 -20.16
N CYS A 112 -17.17 23.06 -20.73
CA CYS A 112 -18.45 22.56 -20.20
C CYS A 112 -18.61 21.03 -20.34
N CYS A 113 -18.61 20.53 -21.56
CA CYS A 113 -18.70 19.11 -21.90
C CYS A 113 -18.19 18.91 -23.34
N GLU A 114 -17.90 17.69 -23.76
CA GLU A 114 -17.35 17.43 -25.10
C GLU A 114 -18.28 17.90 -26.24
N GLN A 115 -19.59 17.96 -25.99
CA GLN A 115 -20.58 18.40 -26.96
C GLN A 115 -20.86 19.91 -26.94
N CYS A 116 -20.23 20.66 -26.02
CA CYS A 116 -20.41 22.10 -25.89
C CYS A 116 -19.09 22.83 -26.12
N GLU A 117 -19.09 23.79 -27.05
CA GLU A 117 -17.92 24.60 -27.39
C GLU A 117 -17.64 25.72 -26.37
N TRP A 118 -18.37 25.77 -25.27
CA TRP A 118 -18.17 26.79 -24.24
C TRP A 118 -16.89 26.53 -23.44
N GLU A 119 -16.04 27.56 -23.40
CA GLU A 119 -14.86 27.65 -22.55
C GLU A 119 -14.95 28.94 -21.72
N GLY A 120 -14.71 28.84 -20.43
CA GLY A 120 -14.80 29.98 -19.51
C GLY A 120 -14.12 29.68 -18.17
N GLN A 121 -14.36 30.53 -17.18
CA GLN A 121 -13.78 30.34 -15.84
C GLN A 121 -14.62 29.35 -15.02
N ALA A 122 -14.00 28.62 -14.10
CA ALA A 122 -14.73 27.67 -13.24
C ALA A 122 -15.91 28.29 -12.48
N LYS A 123 -15.81 29.56 -12.08
CA LYS A 123 -16.93 30.30 -11.45
C LYS A 123 -18.14 30.47 -12.38
N GLU A 124 -17.91 30.55 -13.68
CA GLU A 124 -18.94 30.77 -14.71
C GLU A 124 -19.53 29.43 -15.20
N LEU A 125 -18.87 28.31 -14.89
CA LEU A 125 -19.29 26.99 -15.31
C LEU A 125 -20.67 26.64 -14.73
N GLU A 126 -20.92 26.92 -13.46
CA GLU A 126 -22.23 26.62 -12.84
C GLU A 126 -23.37 27.38 -13.56
N ASP A 127 -23.16 28.67 -13.84
CA ASP A 127 -24.14 29.50 -14.56
C ASP A 127 -24.34 29.03 -16.01
N HIS A 128 -23.26 28.61 -16.67
CA HIS A 128 -23.34 28.04 -18.01
C HIS A 128 -24.07 26.70 -18.01
N GLN A 129 -23.79 25.80 -17.05
CA GLN A 129 -24.41 24.49 -16.96
C GLN A 129 -25.93 24.58 -16.80
N GLU A 130 -26.45 25.61 -16.13
CA GLU A 130 -27.89 25.88 -16.07
C GLU A 130 -28.48 26.27 -17.43
N LYS A 131 -27.69 26.84 -18.35
CA LYS A 131 -28.14 27.29 -19.68
C LYS A 131 -27.73 26.36 -20.82
N CYS A 132 -26.79 25.44 -20.58
CA CYS A 132 -26.27 24.54 -21.60
C CYS A 132 -27.36 23.59 -22.13
N ASN A 133 -27.47 23.50 -23.45
CA ASN A 133 -28.46 22.64 -24.13
C ASN A 133 -28.03 21.17 -24.19
N PHE A 134 -26.74 20.89 -24.04
CA PHE A 134 -26.19 19.52 -24.07
C PHE A 134 -26.23 18.84 -22.69
N ILE A 135 -26.51 19.60 -21.63
CA ILE A 135 -26.64 19.06 -20.27
C ILE A 135 -28.12 18.78 -20.00
N LEU A 136 -28.48 17.50 -20.11
CA LEU A 136 -29.83 17.01 -19.81
C LEU A 136 -30.09 16.85 -18.32
N HIS A 137 -29.05 16.61 -17.52
CA HIS A 137 -29.15 16.38 -16.09
C HIS A 137 -28.38 17.44 -15.31
N ILE A 138 -29.03 18.05 -14.34
CA ILE A 138 -28.44 19.02 -13.43
C ILE A 138 -28.42 18.48 -12.01
N THR A 139 -27.51 18.97 -11.18
CA THR A 139 -27.47 18.60 -9.76
C THR A 139 -28.44 19.48 -8.97
N CYS A 140 -29.40 18.88 -8.29
CA CYS A 140 -30.32 19.62 -7.44
C CYS A 140 -29.58 20.26 -6.24
N LYS A 141 -29.80 21.56 -6.00
CA LYS A 141 -29.10 22.30 -4.93
C LYS A 141 -29.41 21.77 -3.53
N GLN A 142 -30.62 21.25 -3.32
CA GLN A 142 -31.11 20.77 -2.02
C GLN A 142 -30.75 19.31 -1.76
N CYS A 143 -31.16 18.37 -2.62
CA CYS A 143 -30.96 16.93 -2.40
C CYS A 143 -29.66 16.37 -3.00
N LYS A 144 -28.90 17.20 -3.76
CA LYS A 144 -27.66 16.83 -4.47
C LYS A 144 -27.80 15.68 -5.48
N GLN A 145 -29.02 15.28 -5.83
CA GLN A 145 -29.27 14.26 -6.84
C GLN A 145 -29.24 14.85 -8.26
N LYS A 146 -28.87 14.02 -9.23
CA LYS A 146 -28.97 14.36 -10.65
C LYS A 146 -30.43 14.29 -11.07
N VAL A 147 -30.95 15.38 -11.61
CA VAL A 147 -32.34 15.50 -12.05
C VAL A 147 -32.36 16.02 -13.48
N LEU A 148 -33.37 15.63 -14.26
CA LEU A 148 -33.55 16.17 -15.60
C LEU A 148 -33.77 17.68 -15.53
N LYS A 149 -33.12 18.43 -16.42
CA LYS A 149 -33.17 19.90 -16.47
C LYS A 149 -34.59 20.41 -16.62
N GLU A 150 -35.40 19.75 -17.44
CA GLU A 150 -36.83 20.04 -17.67
C GLU A 150 -37.67 19.86 -16.41
N GLN A 151 -37.26 18.94 -15.52
CA GLN A 151 -37.98 18.61 -14.29
C GLN A 151 -37.40 19.33 -13.07
N LYS A 152 -36.50 20.31 -13.25
CA LYS A 152 -35.89 21.06 -12.13
C LYS A 152 -36.94 21.69 -11.23
N GLU A 153 -37.96 22.32 -11.82
CA GLU A 153 -38.99 23.07 -11.09
C GLU A 153 -40.02 22.15 -10.43
N THR A 154 -40.29 21.00 -11.04
CA THR A 154 -41.25 20.00 -10.54
C THR A 154 -40.60 18.91 -9.70
N HIS A 155 -39.28 18.97 -9.49
CA HIS A 155 -38.53 17.95 -8.78
C HIS A 155 -38.90 17.90 -7.29
N ASN A 156 -39.49 16.79 -6.89
CA ASN A 156 -39.74 16.47 -5.49
C ASN A 156 -38.50 15.85 -4.85
N CYS A 157 -37.71 16.68 -4.15
CA CYS A 157 -36.53 16.22 -3.40
C CYS A 157 -36.86 15.12 -2.41
N PHE A 158 -37.99 15.22 -1.72
CA PHE A 158 -38.38 14.29 -0.68
C PHE A 158 -38.66 12.90 -1.25
N GLU A 159 -39.45 12.82 -2.31
CA GLU A 159 -39.74 11.57 -3.01
C GLU A 159 -38.48 10.92 -3.59
N THR A 160 -37.60 11.74 -4.19
CA THR A 160 -36.33 11.24 -4.73
C THR A 160 -35.43 10.66 -3.65
N LEU A 161 -35.35 11.33 -2.49
CA LEU A 161 -34.57 10.84 -1.35
C LEU A 161 -35.20 9.59 -0.72
N ILE A 162 -36.53 9.51 -0.64
CA ILE A 162 -37.23 8.29 -0.19
C ILE A 162 -36.89 7.13 -1.11
N ASN A 163 -37.03 7.30 -2.43
CA ASN A 163 -36.74 6.26 -3.40
C ASN A 163 -35.27 5.84 -3.35
N LEU A 164 -34.35 6.80 -3.14
CA LEU A 164 -32.94 6.50 -2.93
C LEU A 164 -32.72 5.65 -1.67
N VAL A 165 -33.34 6.01 -0.55
CA VAL A 165 -33.24 5.25 0.70
C VAL A 165 -33.82 3.85 0.55
N ILE A 166 -34.97 3.70 -0.12
CA ILE A 166 -35.59 2.40 -0.40
C ILE A 166 -34.65 1.55 -1.25
N ASN A 167 -34.10 2.10 -2.33
CA ASN A 167 -33.18 1.39 -3.22
C ASN A 167 -31.91 0.95 -2.47
N LEU A 168 -31.33 1.84 -1.65
CA LEU A 168 -30.18 1.50 -0.82
C LEU A 168 -30.53 0.41 0.21
N GLN A 169 -31.72 0.47 0.82
CA GLN A 169 -32.19 -0.58 1.74
C GLN A 169 -32.34 -1.93 1.01
N THR A 170 -32.86 -1.94 -0.22
CA THR A 170 -32.97 -3.17 -1.02
C THR A 170 -31.60 -3.73 -1.36
N GLU A 171 -30.66 -2.92 -1.84
CA GLU A 171 -29.29 -3.35 -2.14
C GLU A 171 -28.58 -3.89 -0.91
N ILE A 172 -28.70 -3.22 0.24
CA ILE A 172 -28.15 -3.70 1.52
C ILE A 172 -28.76 -5.07 1.88
N SER A 173 -30.07 -5.25 1.69
CA SER A 173 -30.74 -6.51 2.00
C SER A 173 -30.24 -7.67 1.12
N GLU A 174 -29.98 -7.41 -0.16
CA GLU A 174 -29.45 -8.39 -1.11
C GLU A 174 -28.01 -8.77 -0.78
N VAL A 175 -27.16 -7.77 -0.52
CA VAL A 175 -25.77 -7.99 -0.09
C VAL A 175 -25.72 -8.77 1.22
N LYS A 176 -26.63 -8.48 2.16
CA LYS A 176 -26.73 -9.21 3.44
C LYS A 176 -27.11 -10.68 3.23
N LYS A 177 -28.11 -10.96 2.38
CA LYS A 177 -28.51 -12.33 2.03
C LYS A 177 -27.37 -13.09 1.36
N SER A 178 -26.73 -12.49 0.36
CA SER A 178 -25.58 -13.08 -0.35
C SER A 178 -24.42 -13.39 0.60
N SER A 179 -24.14 -12.49 1.54
CA SER A 179 -23.08 -12.67 2.53
C SER A 179 -23.42 -13.78 3.52
N GLN A 180 -24.68 -13.89 3.97
CA GLN A 180 -25.11 -14.96 4.88
C GLN A 180 -24.97 -16.34 4.23
N ILE A 181 -25.33 -16.49 2.96
CA ILE A 181 -25.16 -17.75 2.22
C ILE A 181 -23.68 -18.16 2.19
N LYS A 182 -22.78 -17.21 1.93
CA LYS A 182 -21.32 -17.48 1.93
C LYS A 182 -20.79 -17.85 3.30
N ILE A 183 -21.28 -17.22 4.36
CA ILE A 183 -20.91 -17.56 5.74
C ILE A 183 -21.31 -19.02 6.03
N ASN A 184 -22.55 -19.39 5.72
CA ASN A 184 -23.04 -20.75 5.95
C ASN A 184 -22.24 -21.79 5.15
N ASP A 185 -21.88 -21.49 3.90
CA ASP A 185 -21.02 -22.38 3.08
C ASP A 185 -19.61 -22.55 3.67
N LEU A 186 -19.02 -21.47 4.19
CA LEU A 186 -17.72 -21.52 4.86
C LEU A 186 -17.77 -22.29 6.18
N GLU A 187 -18.85 -22.14 6.95
CA GLU A 187 -19.08 -22.91 8.18
C GLU A 187 -19.16 -24.41 7.90
N LEU A 188 -19.91 -24.80 6.85
CA LEU A 188 -20.02 -26.20 6.42
C LEU A 188 -18.65 -26.78 6.01
N LYS A 189 -17.87 -26.02 5.23
CA LYS A 189 -16.52 -26.43 4.81
C LYS A 189 -15.56 -26.58 5.98
N LEU A 190 -15.65 -25.69 6.97
CA LEU A 190 -14.84 -25.75 8.18
C LEU A 190 -15.18 -27.01 9.00
N GLU A 191 -16.47 -27.34 9.12
CA GLU A 191 -16.92 -28.55 9.80
C GLU A 191 -16.38 -29.81 9.11
N GLN A 192 -16.51 -29.91 7.78
CA GLN A 192 -15.95 -31.02 7.00
C GLN A 192 -14.43 -31.15 7.17
N GLN A 193 -13.71 -30.02 7.16
CA GLN A 193 -12.25 -30.03 7.34
C GLN A 193 -11.85 -30.51 8.74
N SER A 194 -12.60 -30.12 9.78
CA SER A 194 -12.34 -30.57 11.16
C SER A 194 -12.57 -32.09 11.34
N GLN A 195 -13.61 -32.64 10.68
CA GLN A 195 -13.90 -34.07 10.67
C GLN A 195 -12.79 -34.85 9.96
N LEU A 196 -12.32 -34.35 8.81
CA LEU A 196 -11.22 -34.96 8.08
C LEU A 196 -9.92 -34.96 8.90
N GLN A 197 -9.57 -33.84 9.52
CA GLN A 197 -8.40 -33.74 10.40
C GLN A 197 -8.47 -34.72 11.56
N THR A 198 -9.63 -34.82 12.22
CA THR A 198 -9.85 -35.78 13.32
C THR A 198 -9.66 -37.22 12.86
N SER A 199 -10.12 -37.54 11.65
CA SER A 199 -9.99 -38.89 11.06
C SER A 199 -8.53 -39.23 10.75
N ILE A 200 -7.77 -38.28 10.18
CA ILE A 200 -6.34 -38.43 9.92
C ILE A 200 -5.57 -38.67 11.22
N ILE A 201 -5.85 -37.87 12.27
CA ILE A 201 -5.18 -38.01 13.58
C ILE A 201 -5.43 -39.40 14.17
N LYS A 202 -6.68 -39.89 14.15
CA LYS A 202 -7.01 -41.24 14.61
C LYS A 202 -6.24 -42.31 13.84
N GLN A 203 -6.14 -42.17 12.51
CA GLN A 203 -5.41 -43.13 11.69
C GLN A 203 -3.89 -43.11 11.95
N SER A 204 -3.31 -41.92 12.17
CA SER A 204 -1.90 -41.79 12.58
C SER A 204 -1.62 -42.42 13.94
N GLN A 205 -2.54 -42.30 14.91
CA GLN A 205 -2.43 -42.96 16.22
C GLN A 205 -2.40 -44.48 16.09
N ILE A 206 -3.32 -45.06 15.30
CA ILE A 206 -3.36 -46.50 15.04
C ILE A 206 -2.05 -46.98 14.40
N LEU A 207 -1.54 -46.25 13.40
CA LEU A 207 -0.29 -46.59 12.73
C LEU A 207 0.91 -46.59 13.69
N PHE A 208 0.94 -45.61 14.60
CA PHE A 208 1.98 -45.50 15.63
C PHE A 208 1.93 -46.68 16.61
N GLU A 209 0.73 -47.06 17.08
CA GLU A 209 0.56 -48.22 17.96
C GLU A 209 1.04 -49.52 17.29
N GLN A 210 0.71 -49.73 16.01
CA GLN A 210 1.19 -50.87 15.24
C GLN A 210 2.72 -50.89 15.12
N GLN A 211 3.34 -49.73 14.89
CA GLN A 211 4.80 -49.63 14.78
C GLN A 211 5.49 -49.92 16.12
N GLN A 212 4.92 -49.46 17.25
CA GLN A 212 5.42 -49.78 18.59
C GLN A 212 5.34 -51.28 18.89
N GLN A 213 4.26 -51.95 18.50
CA GLN A 213 4.13 -53.40 18.63
C GLN A 213 5.20 -54.15 17.81
N GLN A 214 5.49 -53.69 16.59
CA GLN A 214 6.56 -54.28 15.77
C GLN A 214 7.95 -54.11 16.40
N ILE A 215 8.25 -52.92 16.95
CA ILE A 215 9.52 -52.67 17.66
C ILE A 215 9.65 -53.60 18.87
N ASN A 216 8.58 -53.73 19.68
CA ASN A 216 8.57 -54.59 20.86
C ASN A 216 8.79 -56.07 20.50
N ASN A 217 8.23 -56.53 19.38
CA ASN A 217 8.44 -57.89 18.88
C ASN A 217 9.90 -58.13 18.44
N ILE A 218 10.56 -57.13 17.84
CA ILE A 218 11.98 -57.22 17.44
C ILE A 218 12.91 -57.29 18.67
N SER A 219 12.60 -56.54 19.74
CA SER A 219 13.38 -56.60 20.99
C SER A 219 13.30 -57.95 21.70
N ASN A 220 12.21 -58.70 21.56
CA ASN A 220 12.03 -60.01 22.19
C ASN A 220 12.78 -61.16 21.47
N ILE A 221 13.34 -60.94 20.27
CA ILE A 221 14.07 -61.97 19.50
C ILE A 221 15.57 -62.01 19.86
N LYS A 222 16.09 -61.03 20.61
CA LYS A 222 17.52 -60.95 20.98
C LYS A 222 17.79 -61.36 22.42
N SER A 223 17.71 -62.65 22.71
CA SER A 223 18.29 -63.26 23.90
C SER A 223 18.96 -64.58 23.53
N ASP A 224 20.19 -64.50 23.01
CA ASP A 224 21.29 -65.41 23.38
C ASP A 224 22.62 -64.93 22.77
N LYS A 225 23.55 -64.54 23.67
CA LYS A 225 24.98 -64.11 23.57
C LYS A 225 25.31 -62.60 23.44
N PRO A 226 26.17 -62.04 24.34
CA PRO A 226 26.81 -60.70 24.20
C PRO A 226 28.30 -60.81 23.76
N PRO A 227 29.04 -59.72 23.44
CA PRO A 227 28.75 -58.30 23.71
C PRO A 227 29.01 -57.31 22.54
N GLU A 228 28.04 -56.44 22.23
CA GLU A 228 28.29 -55.11 21.63
C GLU A 228 27.42 -54.08 22.38
N SER A 229 27.80 -53.79 23.62
CA SER A 229 26.99 -53.08 24.62
C SER A 229 27.01 -51.54 24.52
N ILE A 230 27.53 -50.95 23.45
CA ILE A 230 27.64 -49.48 23.31
C ILE A 230 26.69 -48.93 22.25
N ILE A 231 26.46 -49.63 21.14
CA ILE A 231 25.66 -49.13 20.02
C ILE A 231 24.15 -49.27 20.30
N LEU A 232 23.70 -50.40 20.83
CA LEU A 232 22.28 -50.62 21.16
C LEU A 232 21.75 -49.69 22.25
N ASN A 233 22.55 -49.43 23.30
CA ASN A 233 22.17 -48.52 24.37
C ASN A 233 22.11 -47.05 23.89
N SER A 234 22.94 -46.69 22.91
CA SER A 234 22.94 -45.37 22.29
C SER A 234 21.71 -45.16 21.39
N LEU A 235 21.32 -46.19 20.64
CA LEU A 235 20.08 -46.21 19.85
C LEU A 235 18.82 -46.26 20.73
N HIS A 236 18.82 -47.00 21.84
CA HIS A 236 17.68 -47.01 22.76
C HIS A 236 17.48 -45.66 23.46
N LYS A 237 18.57 -44.98 23.84
CA LYS A 237 18.53 -43.64 24.43
C LYS A 237 18.12 -42.56 23.43
N SER A 238 18.59 -42.62 22.18
CA SER A 238 18.16 -41.67 21.14
C SER A 238 16.69 -41.87 20.76
N THR A 239 16.22 -43.12 20.73
CA THR A 239 14.82 -43.45 20.45
C THR A 239 13.90 -43.04 21.61
N GLN A 240 14.32 -43.24 22.87
CA GLN A 240 13.56 -42.73 24.03
C GLN A 240 13.54 -41.20 24.12
N GLN A 241 14.65 -40.51 23.80
CA GLN A 241 14.67 -39.05 23.72
C GLN A 241 13.78 -38.51 22.59
N GLN A 242 13.77 -39.16 21.42
CA GLN A 242 12.85 -38.81 20.33
C GLN A 242 11.39 -39.08 20.69
N GLN A 243 11.09 -40.17 21.39
CA GLN A 243 9.74 -40.46 21.89
C GLN A 243 9.27 -39.45 22.94
N GLN A 244 10.14 -39.03 23.87
CA GLN A 244 9.82 -37.97 24.84
C GLN A 244 9.60 -36.60 24.16
N GLN A 245 10.41 -36.25 23.15
CA GLN A 245 10.20 -35.02 22.38
C GLN A 245 8.89 -35.05 21.57
N GLN A 246 8.54 -36.18 20.96
CA GLN A 246 7.28 -36.32 20.23
C GLN A 246 6.06 -36.32 21.16
N GLN A 247 6.14 -36.94 22.34
CA GLN A 247 5.07 -36.85 23.34
C GLN A 247 4.88 -35.43 23.88
N GLN A 248 5.98 -34.68 24.11
CA GLN A 248 5.89 -33.28 24.53
C GLN A 248 5.30 -32.39 23.42
N GLN A 249 5.64 -32.63 22.14
CA GLN A 249 5.01 -31.91 21.02
C GLN A 249 3.53 -32.23 20.87
N GLN A 250 3.12 -33.49 21.07
CA GLN A 250 1.70 -33.87 21.05
C GLN A 250 0.91 -33.27 22.23
N GLN A 251 1.48 -33.22 23.44
CA GLN A 251 0.84 -32.57 24.59
C GLN A 251 0.74 -31.05 24.43
N GLN A 252 1.74 -30.39 23.85
CA GLN A 252 1.68 -28.95 23.54
C GLN A 252 0.63 -28.63 22.47
N GLN A 253 0.47 -29.50 21.46
CA GLN A 253 -0.62 -29.36 20.48
C GLN A 253 -1.98 -29.56 21.16
N GLN A 254 -2.17 -30.58 22.00
CA GLN A 254 -3.44 -30.80 22.71
C GLN A 254 -3.84 -29.66 23.65
N GLN A 255 -2.88 -28.98 24.30
CA GLN A 255 -3.16 -27.81 25.15
C GLN A 255 -3.57 -26.55 24.35
N GLN A 256 -3.17 -26.43 23.08
CA GLN A 256 -3.68 -25.37 22.20
C GLN A 256 -5.14 -25.58 21.79
N PHE A 257 -5.65 -26.82 21.81
CA PHE A 257 -7.02 -27.17 21.38
C PHE A 257 -8.08 -27.09 22.50
N GLN A 258 -7.72 -26.78 23.76
CA GLN A 258 -8.67 -26.68 24.88
C GLN A 258 -9.01 -25.25 25.34
N LYS A 259 -8.48 -24.20 24.69
CA LYS A 259 -8.94 -22.84 25.00
C LYS A 259 -10.28 -22.58 24.29
N PRO A 260 -11.36 -22.24 25.02
CA PRO A 260 -12.60 -21.80 24.39
C PRO A 260 -12.30 -20.55 23.54
N PRO A 261 -12.99 -20.35 22.40
CA PRO A 261 -12.87 -19.11 21.66
C PRO A 261 -13.46 -18.00 22.54
N VAL A 262 -12.58 -17.16 23.09
CA VAL A 262 -12.99 -15.94 23.79
C VAL A 262 -13.56 -14.99 22.74
N LEU A 263 -14.87 -15.04 22.56
CA LEU A 263 -15.64 -14.00 21.90
C LEU A 263 -15.73 -12.80 22.84
N GLN A 264 -14.74 -11.90 22.76
CA GLN A 264 -14.93 -10.51 23.14
C GLN A 264 -14.38 -9.61 22.03
N LYS A 265 -15.25 -9.24 21.09
CA LYS A 265 -15.06 -8.06 20.25
C LYS A 265 -15.21 -6.83 21.14
N GLN A 266 -14.11 -6.43 21.79
CA GLN A 266 -13.90 -5.00 22.04
C GLN A 266 -13.29 -4.44 20.77
N ILE A 267 -13.99 -3.50 20.13
CA ILE A 267 -13.49 -2.75 18.98
C ILE A 267 -12.26 -1.99 19.48
N PRO A 268 -11.03 -2.29 19.01
CA PRO A 268 -9.86 -1.55 19.43
C PRO A 268 -9.96 -0.14 18.86
N ILE A 269 -9.98 0.85 19.75
CA ILE A 269 -9.84 2.26 19.38
C ILE A 269 -8.52 2.41 18.63
N PHE A 270 -8.62 2.74 17.35
CA PHE A 270 -7.53 2.78 16.39
C PHE A 270 -6.57 3.93 16.72
N LYS A 271 -5.41 3.64 17.33
CA LYS A 271 -4.30 4.59 17.50
C LYS A 271 -3.37 4.52 16.31
N THR A 272 -3.50 5.44 15.34
CA THR A 272 -2.56 5.55 14.23
C THR A 272 -1.41 6.48 14.58
N CYS A 273 -0.20 5.94 14.70
CA CYS A 273 1.03 6.72 14.59
C CYS A 273 1.49 6.72 13.12
N GLY A 274 0.95 7.63 12.30
CA GLY A 274 1.48 8.01 10.98
C GLY A 274 0.41 8.38 9.94
N LYS A 275 0.83 8.70 8.70
CA LYS A 275 -0.01 9.34 7.67
C LYS A 275 -0.62 8.28 6.73
N LEU A 276 -1.93 8.09 6.85
CA LEU A 276 -2.74 7.31 5.92
C LEU A 276 -2.96 8.11 4.63
N GLY A 277 -2.80 7.44 3.49
CA GLY A 277 -3.18 7.95 2.19
C GLY A 277 -4.67 7.77 1.89
N ASP A 278 -5.04 8.06 0.65
CA ASP A 278 -6.41 7.87 0.17
C ASP A 278 -6.80 6.39 0.19
N ILE A 279 -8.11 6.16 0.22
CA ILE A 279 -8.71 4.83 0.12
C ILE A 279 -8.31 4.23 -1.25
N SER A 280 -7.70 3.05 -1.26
CA SER A 280 -7.38 2.35 -2.49
C SER A 280 -8.69 2.03 -3.22
N LYS A 281 -8.77 2.42 -4.50
CA LYS A 281 -9.98 2.24 -5.31
C LYS A 281 -10.24 0.78 -5.69
N ASP A 282 -9.24 -0.08 -5.54
CA ASP A 282 -9.18 -1.43 -6.12
C ASP A 282 -8.81 -2.54 -5.10
N LYS A 283 -8.39 -2.20 -3.87
CA LYS A 283 -7.98 -3.22 -2.88
C LYS A 283 -8.99 -3.36 -1.75
N MET A 284 -9.37 -4.60 -1.50
CA MET A 284 -10.37 -4.95 -0.49
C MET A 284 -9.82 -5.96 0.51
N CYS A 285 -10.23 -5.86 1.78
CA CYS A 285 -9.95 -6.89 2.78
C CYS A 285 -10.78 -8.16 2.51
N LYS A 286 -10.54 -9.24 3.28
CA LYS A 286 -11.34 -10.48 3.20
C LYS A 286 -12.86 -10.27 3.38
N GLN A 287 -13.25 -9.21 4.09
CA GLN A 287 -14.64 -8.82 4.33
C GLN A 287 -15.15 -7.75 3.34
N LYS A 288 -14.46 -7.50 2.23
CA LYS A 288 -14.84 -6.55 1.18
C LYS A 288 -14.92 -5.07 1.60
N HIS A 289 -14.13 -4.66 2.60
CA HIS A 289 -13.92 -3.25 2.89
C HIS A 289 -12.71 -2.73 2.14
N LEU A 290 -12.76 -1.48 1.67
CA LEU A 290 -11.64 -0.87 0.97
C LEU A 290 -10.45 -0.68 1.91
N LEU A 291 -9.27 -1.04 1.42
CA LEU A 291 -8.02 -0.88 2.16
C LEU A 291 -7.49 0.54 1.98
N ARG A 292 -6.86 1.08 3.03
CA ARG A 292 -6.09 2.32 2.97
C ARG A 292 -4.61 2.04 2.95
N PHE A 293 -3.87 2.81 2.17
CA PHE A 293 -2.43 2.69 2.05
C PHE A 293 -1.70 3.61 3.03
N TRP A 294 -0.67 3.10 3.70
CA TRP A 294 0.21 3.88 4.57
C TRP A 294 1.32 4.54 3.77
N LEU A 295 1.26 5.87 3.66
CA LEU A 295 2.28 6.67 2.96
C LEU A 295 3.59 6.71 3.76
N THR A 296 3.49 6.87 5.08
CA THR A 296 4.61 6.82 6.02
C THR A 296 4.18 6.06 7.27
N PRO A 297 4.48 4.77 7.38
CA PRO A 297 4.13 4.01 8.58
C PRO A 297 5.07 4.42 9.72
N GLY A 298 4.50 4.72 10.90
CA GLY A 298 5.30 4.89 12.11
C GLY A 298 6.05 3.59 12.42
N ILE A 299 7.25 3.72 13.01
CA ILE A 299 8.21 2.62 13.20
C ILE A 299 7.54 1.40 13.86
N GLU A 300 6.68 1.64 14.86
CA GLU A 300 5.96 0.60 15.61
C GLU A 300 4.66 0.11 14.93
N ALA A 301 4.03 0.93 14.09
CA ALA A 301 2.77 0.60 13.40
C ALA A 301 3.00 -0.17 12.09
N SER A 302 4.21 -0.12 11.53
CA SER A 302 4.56 -0.70 10.23
C SER A 302 4.65 -2.23 10.24
N ARG A 303 5.17 -2.84 11.33
CA ARG A 303 5.30 -4.29 11.46
C ARG A 303 4.07 -4.88 12.13
N GLN A 304 3.26 -5.58 11.36
CA GLN A 304 2.06 -6.24 11.82
C GLN A 304 1.96 -7.64 11.21
N THR A 305 1.17 -8.50 11.83
CA THR A 305 0.83 -9.80 11.26
C THR A 305 -0.13 -9.58 10.09
N CYS A 306 0.32 -9.92 8.88
CA CYS A 306 -0.52 -9.81 7.69
C CYS A 306 -1.72 -10.76 7.78
N SER A 307 -2.95 -10.24 7.70
CA SER A 307 -4.19 -11.03 7.75
C SER A 307 -4.35 -12.01 6.57
N ASN A 308 -3.52 -11.91 5.53
CA ASN A 308 -3.49 -12.86 4.42
C ASN A 308 -2.47 -13.99 4.64
N CYS A 309 -1.17 -13.70 4.71
CA CYS A 309 -0.13 -14.75 4.83
C CYS A 309 0.29 -15.07 6.27
N LEU A 310 -0.28 -14.40 7.28
CA LEU A 310 -0.03 -14.59 8.71
C LEU A 310 1.45 -14.38 9.13
N LYS A 311 2.26 -13.76 8.28
CA LYS A 311 3.66 -13.42 8.58
C LYS A 311 3.72 -12.03 9.20
N ASN A 312 4.51 -11.90 10.26
CA ASN A 312 4.84 -10.61 10.86
C ASN A 312 5.88 -9.90 10.00
N GLN A 313 5.47 -8.82 9.34
CA GLN A 313 6.29 -8.08 8.38
C GLN A 313 5.73 -6.68 8.19
N ILE A 314 6.37 -5.90 7.31
CA ILE A 314 5.90 -4.54 7.03
C ILE A 314 4.58 -4.61 6.27
N CYS A 315 3.50 -4.20 6.95
CA CYS A 315 2.18 -4.05 6.37
C CYS A 315 1.97 -2.60 5.94
N ARG A 316 1.50 -2.42 4.71
CA ARG A 316 1.30 -1.09 4.11
C ARG A 316 -0.17 -0.81 3.82
N TYR A 317 -1.01 -1.83 3.90
CA TYR A 317 -2.45 -1.68 3.78
C TYR A 317 -3.11 -1.97 5.12
N VAL A 318 -4.11 -1.18 5.45
CA VAL A 318 -4.95 -1.41 6.62
C VAL A 318 -6.42 -1.30 6.24
N CYS A 319 -7.22 -2.18 6.82
CA CYS A 319 -8.67 -2.07 6.80
C CYS A 319 -9.10 -1.40 8.10
N GLU A 320 -9.56 -0.14 8.04
CA GLU A 320 -10.04 0.58 9.23
C GLU A 320 -11.27 -0.11 9.85
N THR A 321 -12.13 -0.73 9.04
CA THR A 321 -13.34 -1.41 9.51
C THR A 321 -13.05 -2.74 10.21
N CYS A 322 -12.09 -3.51 9.70
CA CYS A 322 -11.74 -4.82 10.26
C CYS A 322 -10.57 -4.77 11.24
N SER A 323 -9.82 -3.67 11.28
CA SER A 323 -8.50 -3.59 11.92
C SER A 323 -7.51 -4.65 11.42
N ASP A 324 -7.65 -5.04 10.14
CA ASP A 324 -6.78 -6.01 9.47
C ASP A 324 -5.63 -5.32 8.75
N TYR A 325 -4.46 -5.97 8.74
CA TYR A 325 -3.26 -5.45 8.08
C TYR A 325 -2.85 -6.34 6.91
N TYR A 326 -2.41 -5.75 5.80
CA TYR A 326 -1.98 -6.48 4.61
C TYR A 326 -0.61 -5.98 4.14
N CYS A 327 0.30 -6.92 3.88
CA CYS A 327 1.62 -6.64 3.33
C CYS A 327 1.57 -6.43 1.82
N LEU A 328 2.60 -5.79 1.28
CA LEU A 328 2.68 -5.55 -0.17
C LEU A 328 2.82 -6.82 -1.00
N ILE A 329 3.35 -7.90 -0.43
CA ILE A 329 3.46 -9.20 -1.11
C ILE A 329 2.08 -9.84 -1.32
N CYS A 330 1.16 -9.65 -0.36
CA CYS A 330 -0.18 -10.21 -0.37
C CYS A 330 -1.22 -9.32 -1.06
N ALA A 331 -0.98 -8.02 -1.08
CA ALA A 331 -1.84 -7.05 -1.74
C ALA A 331 -0.99 -6.06 -2.58
N PRO A 332 -0.31 -6.52 -3.64
CA PRO A 332 0.51 -5.63 -4.46
C PRO A 332 -0.38 -4.62 -5.20
N PRO A 333 -0.04 -3.32 -5.20
CA PRO A 333 -0.67 -2.30 -6.03
C PRO A 333 -0.60 -2.67 -7.53
N GLU A 334 -1.66 -2.42 -8.30
CA GLU A 334 -1.73 -2.78 -9.74
C GLU A 334 -0.61 -2.17 -10.59
N ASN A 335 -0.23 -0.93 -10.27
CA ASN A 335 0.88 -0.22 -10.88
C ASN A 335 2.23 -0.92 -10.67
N MET A 336 2.43 -1.61 -9.54
CA MET A 336 3.63 -2.42 -9.31
C MET A 336 3.66 -3.67 -10.21
N CYS A 337 2.58 -3.95 -10.93
CA CYS A 337 2.33 -5.18 -11.65
C CYS A 337 2.12 -4.95 -13.17
N ARG A 338 2.47 -3.80 -13.73
CA ARG A 338 2.42 -3.58 -15.19
C ARG A 338 3.65 -4.20 -15.88
N GLY A 339 3.59 -5.50 -16.21
CA GLY A 339 4.63 -6.21 -16.97
C GLY A 339 4.89 -7.66 -16.52
N LYS A 340 5.52 -8.48 -17.38
CA LYS A 340 5.93 -9.88 -17.10
C LYS A 340 7.24 -10.00 -16.29
N SER A 341 7.90 -8.88 -16.00
CA SER A 341 9.22 -8.84 -15.35
C SER A 341 9.28 -7.72 -14.31
N LEU A 342 9.42 -8.08 -13.02
CA LEU A 342 9.74 -7.22 -11.86
C LEU A 342 8.80 -6.01 -11.62
N PRO A 343 8.66 -5.53 -10.36
CA PRO A 343 7.89 -4.33 -10.11
C PRO A 343 8.55 -3.14 -10.79
N SER A 344 7.89 -2.64 -11.84
CA SER A 344 8.40 -1.52 -12.64
C SER A 344 8.10 -0.16 -12.00
N TYR A 345 7.16 -0.14 -11.04
CA TYR A 345 6.73 1.05 -10.34
C TYR A 345 6.61 0.75 -8.84
N CYS A 346 6.83 1.76 -8.01
CA CYS A 346 6.60 1.69 -6.56
C CYS A 346 5.10 1.82 -6.25
N PRO A 347 4.66 1.65 -4.98
CA PRO A 347 3.25 1.74 -4.61
C PRO A 347 2.58 3.06 -4.98
N THR A 348 3.33 4.16 -4.98
CA THR A 348 2.83 5.51 -5.32
C THR A 348 2.83 5.79 -6.83
N GLY A 349 3.24 4.83 -7.68
CA GLY A 349 3.16 4.95 -9.14
C GLY A 349 4.39 5.54 -9.82
N HIS A 350 5.47 5.80 -9.08
CA HIS A 350 6.74 6.23 -9.67
C HIS A 350 7.53 5.05 -10.22
N ARG A 351 8.29 5.28 -11.30
CA ARG A 351 9.18 4.26 -11.89
C ARG A 351 10.29 3.88 -10.92
N MET A 352 10.61 2.59 -10.84
CA MET A 352 11.72 2.07 -10.03
C MET A 352 12.97 1.86 -10.88
N GLU A 353 14.14 2.07 -10.29
CA GLU A 353 15.45 1.90 -10.92
C GLU A 353 16.29 0.89 -10.14
N PHE A 354 17.26 0.25 -10.81
CA PHE A 354 18.17 -0.67 -10.14
C PHE A 354 19.27 0.09 -9.39
N ARG A 355 19.46 -0.25 -8.13
CA ARG A 355 20.57 0.26 -7.31
C ARG A 355 21.62 -0.83 -7.14
N LYS A 356 22.90 -0.47 -7.27
CA LYS A 356 24.03 -1.30 -6.86
C LYS A 356 24.48 -0.85 -5.47
N GLY A 357 24.54 -1.77 -4.51
CA GLY A 357 24.99 -1.50 -3.15
C GLY A 357 24.13 -2.17 -2.08
N THR A 358 24.71 -2.34 -0.89
CA THR A 358 24.08 -2.99 0.26
C THR A 358 23.51 -1.99 1.28
N ASN A 359 23.69 -0.69 1.05
CA ASN A 359 23.21 0.37 1.94
C ASN A 359 21.75 0.74 1.63
N TYR A 360 20.83 -0.16 1.99
CA TYR A 360 19.38 0.02 1.88
C TYR A 360 18.67 -0.87 2.91
N VAL A 361 17.42 -0.54 3.24
CA VAL A 361 16.53 -1.43 4.00
C VAL A 361 15.30 -1.68 3.14
N CYS A 362 14.99 -2.95 2.88
CA CYS A 362 13.83 -3.29 2.05
C CYS A 362 12.53 -2.87 2.74
N ASP A 363 11.72 -2.01 2.11
CA ASP A 363 10.43 -1.53 2.62
C ASP A 363 9.33 -2.59 2.69
N VAL A 364 9.60 -3.77 2.12
CA VAL A 364 8.66 -4.90 2.08
C VAL A 364 8.96 -5.89 3.21
N CYS A 365 10.21 -6.35 3.36
CA CYS A 365 10.57 -7.31 4.41
C CYS A 365 11.28 -6.68 5.62
N GLY A 366 11.81 -5.46 5.50
CA GLY A 366 12.57 -4.77 6.53
C GLY A 366 14.00 -5.30 6.73
N GLN A 367 14.52 -6.13 5.83
CA GLN A 367 15.91 -6.63 5.89
C GLN A 367 16.88 -5.60 5.32
N SER A 368 18.07 -5.52 5.91
CA SER A 368 19.17 -4.70 5.43
C SER A 368 19.82 -5.32 4.20
N GLY A 369 20.22 -4.50 3.23
CA GLY A 369 21.00 -4.93 2.09
C GLY A 369 22.35 -5.53 2.46
N SER A 370 22.90 -5.19 3.64
CA SER A 370 24.11 -5.83 4.20
C SER A 370 23.94 -7.33 4.42
N ASP A 371 22.72 -7.76 4.73
CA ASP A 371 22.38 -9.15 5.02
C ASP A 371 22.12 -9.93 3.71
N MET A 372 22.15 -9.24 2.57
CA MET A 372 21.83 -9.75 1.24
C MET A 372 22.87 -9.29 0.19
N PRO A 373 24.16 -9.63 0.33
CA PRO A 373 25.26 -9.07 -0.48
C PRO A 373 25.16 -9.35 -1.98
N ASN A 374 24.41 -10.38 -2.39
CA ASN A 374 24.22 -10.78 -3.79
C ASN A 374 22.83 -10.47 -4.35
N SER A 375 21.96 -9.81 -3.59
CA SER A 375 20.58 -9.51 -3.98
C SER A 375 20.50 -8.19 -4.75
N LYS A 376 19.88 -8.20 -5.94
CA LYS A 376 19.60 -6.96 -6.67
C LYS A 376 18.53 -6.14 -5.94
N THR A 377 18.64 -4.82 -6.00
CA THR A 377 17.67 -3.91 -5.35
C THR A 377 17.07 -3.00 -6.40
N GLN A 378 15.76 -2.77 -6.29
CA GLN A 378 15.12 -1.67 -6.99
C GLN A 378 14.74 -0.59 -5.98
N CYS A 379 15.11 0.65 -6.28
CA CYS A 379 14.78 1.81 -5.48
C CYS A 379 13.89 2.76 -6.28
N CYS A 380 13.08 3.53 -5.58
CA CYS A 380 12.36 4.65 -6.16
C CYS A 380 13.04 5.97 -5.76
N GLN A 381 13.64 6.65 -6.75
CA GLN A 381 14.28 7.96 -6.59
C GLN A 381 13.33 9.04 -6.03
N ASN A 382 12.01 8.85 -6.21
CA ASN A 382 11.00 9.84 -5.83
C ASN A 382 10.38 9.64 -4.44
N CYS A 383 10.44 8.43 -3.87
CA CYS A 383 9.74 8.13 -2.61
C CYS A 383 10.51 7.22 -1.64
N ASP A 384 11.82 7.10 -1.80
CA ASP A 384 12.74 6.35 -0.92
C ASP A 384 12.30 4.89 -0.69
N PHE A 385 11.51 4.35 -1.63
CA PHE A 385 10.98 3.00 -1.56
C PHE A 385 11.99 2.02 -2.14
N ASP A 386 12.54 1.16 -1.31
CA ASP A 386 13.51 0.12 -1.65
C ASP A 386 12.87 -1.28 -1.56
N ILE A 387 13.07 -2.10 -2.60
CA ILE A 387 12.62 -3.49 -2.59
C ILE A 387 13.74 -4.43 -3.05
N CYS A 388 13.99 -5.47 -2.25
CA CYS A 388 14.98 -6.50 -2.55
C CYS A 388 14.46 -7.52 -3.58
N GLN A 389 15.36 -8.16 -4.31
CA GLN A 389 15.05 -9.14 -5.35
C GLN A 389 14.13 -10.28 -4.87
N ASN A 390 14.35 -10.82 -3.67
CA ASN A 390 13.51 -11.89 -3.13
C ASN A 390 12.04 -11.42 -2.94
N CYS A 391 11.83 -10.20 -2.44
CA CYS A 391 10.48 -9.65 -2.32
C CYS A 391 9.84 -9.40 -3.69
N GLN A 392 10.63 -8.96 -4.68
CA GLN A 392 10.17 -8.79 -6.06
C GLN A 392 9.71 -10.13 -6.67
N GLU A 393 10.52 -11.18 -6.53
CA GLU A 393 10.20 -12.52 -7.02
C GLU A 393 8.97 -13.11 -6.34
N GLN A 394 8.82 -12.91 -5.03
CA GLN A 394 7.62 -13.32 -4.30
C GLN A 394 6.37 -12.57 -4.77
N MET A 395 6.47 -11.27 -5.08
CA MET A 395 5.37 -10.52 -5.66
C MET A 395 4.98 -11.04 -7.05
N ILE A 396 5.96 -11.39 -7.90
CA ILE A 396 5.70 -11.97 -9.23
C ILE A 396 5.01 -13.34 -9.09
N LYS A 397 5.53 -14.22 -8.23
CA LYS A 397 4.95 -15.55 -7.99
C LYS A 397 3.50 -15.47 -7.50
N ASN A 398 3.20 -14.51 -6.62
CA ASN A 398 1.85 -14.34 -6.10
C ASN A 398 0.90 -13.68 -7.10
N LYS A 399 1.41 -12.99 -8.12
CA LYS A 399 0.61 -12.31 -9.14
C LYS A 399 -0.18 -13.27 -10.04
N GLU A 400 0.28 -14.52 -10.18
CA GLU A 400 -0.47 -15.58 -10.85
C GLU A 400 -1.61 -16.16 -9.96
N CYS A 401 -1.69 -15.75 -8.69
CA CYS A 401 -2.61 -16.34 -7.69
C CYS A 401 -3.56 -15.35 -6.99
N VAL A 402 -3.69 -14.09 -7.43
CA VAL A 402 -4.52 -13.10 -6.72
C VAL A 402 -5.49 -12.38 -7.66
N ILE A 403 -6.59 -13.06 -7.95
CA ILE A 403 -7.91 -12.42 -8.10
C ILE A 403 -8.69 -12.84 -6.85
N PHE A 404 -8.96 -11.89 -5.95
CA PHE A 404 -9.94 -12.06 -4.87
C PHE A 404 -11.04 -11.02 -5.04
#